data_AF-H6CS88-F1
#
_entry.id   AF-H6CS88-F1
#
_cell.length_a   1.000
_cell.length_b   1.000
_cell.length_c   1.000
_cell.angle_alpha   90.00
_cell.angle_beta   90.00
_cell.angle_gamma   90.00
#
_symmetry.space_group_name_H-M   'P 1'
#
loop_
_entity.id
_entity.type
_entity.pdbx_description
1 polymer ?
#
loop_
_entity_poly.entity_id
_entity_poly.type
_entity_poly.pdbx_seq_one_letter_code
_entity_poly.pdbx_strand_id
1 'polypeptide(L)' 'ERAKRTLSSSTEATIEIDALHEGIDFYSKITRARFEEMNMDLFRSTLEPVERALRDAKMDKSQIHDVVLVGGSTR' A
#
# COMPACT_ATOMS: atom_id res chain seq x y z
N GLU A 1 1.60 6.88 -9.64
CA GLU A 1 1.24 5.44 -9.76
C GLU A 1 2.41 4.52 -10.11
N ARG A 2 3.22 4.82 -11.14
CA ARG A 2 4.36 3.96 -11.55
C ARG A 2 5.32 3.65 -10.39
N ALA A 3 5.74 4.69 -9.65
CA ALA A 3 6.62 4.53 -8.48
C ALA A 3 6.01 3.60 -7.41
N LYS A 4 4.71 3.74 -7.10
CA LYS A 4 3.99 2.86 -6.16
C LYS A 4 4.08 1.39 -6.59
N ARG A 5 3.81 1.10 -7.87
CA ARG A 5 3.89 -0.27 -8.41
C ARG A 5 5.32 -0.81 -8.40
N THR A 6 6.32 0.03 -8.66
CA THR A 6 7.73 -0.34 -8.53
C THR A 6 8.07 -0.66 -7.08
N LEU A 7 7.58 0.11 -6.11
CA LEU A 7 7.81 -0.14 -4.69
C LEU A 7 7.19 -1.46 -4.18
N SER A 8 6.15 -2.01 -4.84
CA SER A 8 5.67 -3.37 -4.52
C SER A 8 6.75 -4.46 -4.74
N SER A 9 7.68 -4.27 -5.70
CA SER A 9 8.76 -5.23 -6.00
C SER A 9 10.16 -4.75 -5.60
N SER A 10 10.35 -3.45 -5.41
CA SER A 10 11.66 -2.83 -5.15
C SER A 10 11.68 -2.01 -3.85
N THR A 11 12.85 -1.81 -3.27
CA THR A 11 13.03 -1.03 -2.02
C THR A 11 13.04 0.48 -2.25
N GLU A 12 13.19 0.93 -3.49
CA GLU A 12 13.22 2.33 -3.89
C GLU A 12 12.61 2.54 -5.28
N ALA A 13 12.17 3.76 -5.55
CA ALA A 13 11.70 4.20 -6.85
C ALA A 13 12.09 5.66 -7.09
N THR A 14 12.45 5.97 -8.34
CA THR A 14 12.73 7.33 -8.80
C THR A 14 11.49 7.91 -9.48
N ILE A 15 11.18 9.17 -9.20
CA ILE A 15 10.10 9.94 -9.78
C ILE A 15 10.74 11.07 -10.58
N GLU A 16 10.50 11.07 -11.88
CA GLU A 16 11.02 12.04 -12.83
C GLU A 16 9.83 12.60 -13.61
N ILE A 17 9.69 13.92 -13.64
CA ILE A 17 8.63 14.62 -14.38
C ILE A 17 9.23 15.86 -15.04
N ASP A 18 9.22 15.89 -16.36
CA ASP A 18 9.71 17.02 -17.14
C ASP A 18 8.79 18.23 -16.98
N ALA A 19 9.39 19.43 -16.86
CA ALA A 19 8.70 20.71 -16.78
C ALA A 19 7.51 20.74 -15.80
N LEU A 20 7.66 20.14 -14.61
CA LEU A 20 6.58 20.02 -13.63
C LEU A 20 5.98 21.38 -13.25
N HIS A 21 6.82 22.41 -13.10
CA HIS A 21 6.37 23.77 -12.78
C HIS A 21 7.30 24.81 -13.40
N GLU A 22 6.73 25.77 -14.14
CA GLU A 22 7.49 26.88 -14.77
C GLU A 22 8.66 26.43 -15.67
N GLY A 23 8.54 25.26 -16.29
CA GLY A 23 9.61 24.69 -17.11
C GLY A 23 10.74 24.04 -16.32
N ILE A 24 10.60 23.91 -15.00
CA ILE A 24 11.57 23.23 -14.12
C ILE A 24 11.22 21.75 -14.01
N ASP A 25 12.20 20.90 -14.29
CA ASP A 25 12.08 19.45 -14.13
C ASP A 25 12.05 19.05 -12.66
N PHE A 26 11.27 18.01 -12.37
CA PHE A 26 11.18 17.42 -11.04
C PHE A 26 11.89 16.07 -10.99
N TYR A 27 12.79 15.93 -10.03
CA TYR A 27 13.48 14.69 -9.72
C TYR A 27 13.39 14.40 -8.23
N SER A 28 12.92 13.20 -7.88
CA SER A 28 12.87 12.75 -6.49
C SER A 28 13.01 11.24 -6.38
N LYS A 29 13.48 10.77 -5.22
CA LYS A 29 13.53 9.36 -4.88
C LYS A 29 12.67 9.09 -3.66
N ILE A 30 11.97 7.97 -3.67
CA ILE A 30 11.18 7.49 -2.54
C ILE A 30 11.56 6.05 -2.23
N THR A 31 11.76 5.75 -0.94
CA THR A 31 11.99 4.40 -0.46
C THR A 31 10.67 3.73 -0.07
N ARG A 32 10.64 2.40 -0.12
CA ARG A 32 9.50 1.61 0.36
C ARG A 32 9.18 1.94 1.81
N ALA A 33 10.19 2.02 2.67
CA ALA A 33 10.01 2.37 4.08
C ALA A 33 9.32 3.73 4.26
N ARG A 34 9.72 4.75 3.51
CA ARG A 34 9.07 6.06 3.57
C ARG A 34 7.64 6.02 3.04
N PHE A 35 7.39 5.27 1.97
CA PHE A 35 6.04 5.06 1.46
C PHE A 35 5.14 4.35 2.48
N GLU A 36 5.62 3.30 3.13
CA GLU A 36 4.87 2.56 4.16
C GLU A 36 4.60 3.43 5.38
N GLU A 37 5.58 4.21 5.83
CA GLU A 37 5.43 5.16 6.93
C GLU A 37 4.31 6.17 6.66
N MET A 38 4.28 6.75 5.45
CA MET A 38 3.26 7.74 5.05
C MET A 38 1.84 7.17 4.95
N ASN A 39 1.69 5.84 4.82
CA ASN A 39 0.39 5.19 4.65
C ASN A 39 0.05 4.22 5.81
N MET A 40 0.83 4.25 6.89
CA MET A 40 0.75 3.27 7.98
C MET A 40 -0.61 3.28 8.67
N ASP A 41 -1.20 4.47 8.84
CA ASP A 41 -2.54 4.66 9.39
C ASP A 41 -3.60 4.00 8.50
N LEU A 42 -3.53 4.22 7.18
CA LEU A 42 -4.44 3.61 6.21
C LEU A 42 -4.29 2.09 6.19
N PHE A 43 -3.06 1.56 6.22
CA PHE A 43 -2.82 0.12 6.26
C PHE A 43 -3.40 -0.52 7.53
N ARG A 44 -3.24 0.13 8.69
CA ARG A 44 -3.83 -0.34 9.95
C ARG A 44 -5.36 -0.30 9.93
N SER A 45 -5.95 0.72 9.31
CA SER A 45 -7.40 0.84 9.18
C SER A 45 -8.04 -0.34 8.43
N THR A 46 -7.27 -1.03 7.57
CA THR A 46 -7.76 -2.21 6.83
C THR A 46 -8.07 -3.41 7.72
N LEU A 47 -7.57 -3.44 8.96
CA LEU A 47 -7.85 -4.52 9.91
C LEU A 47 -9.24 -4.41 10.54
N GLU A 48 -9.79 -3.20 10.68
CA GLU A 48 -11.09 -3.00 11.35
C GLU A 48 -12.25 -3.72 10.62
N PRO A 49 -12.37 -3.66 9.28
CA PRO A 49 -13.38 -4.44 8.56
C PRO A 49 -13.19 -5.95 8.71
N VAL A 50 -11.95 -6.44 8.77
CA VAL A 50 -11.64 -7.87 8.93
C VAL A 50 -12.11 -8.35 10.29
N GLU A 51 -11.79 -7.61 11.35
CA GLU A 51 -12.23 -7.94 12.71
C GLU A 51 -13.75 -7.88 12.87
N ARG A 52 -14.41 -6.90 12.24
CA ARG A 52 -15.87 -6.82 12.21
C ARG A 52 -16.47 -8.03 11.50
N ALA A 53 -15.96 -8.41 10.34
CA ALA A 53 -16.45 -9.57 9.61
C ALA A 53 -16.36 -10.88 10.43
N LEU A 54 -15.27 -11.06 11.18
CA LEU A 54 -15.11 -12.22 12.07
C LEU A 54 -16.08 -12.21 13.25
N ARG A 55 -16.30 -11.04 13.86
CA ARG A 55 -17.29 -10.88 14.94
C ARG A 55 -18.70 -11.19 14.45
N ASP A 56 -19.07 -10.66 13.29
CA ASP A 56 -20.40 -10.88 12.69
C ASP A 56 -20.60 -12.36 12.33
N ALA A 57 -19.54 -13.04 11.88
CA ALA A 57 -19.54 -14.47 11.61
C ALA A 57 -19.46 -15.35 12.88
N LYS A 58 -19.18 -14.78 14.06
CA LYS A 58 -18.91 -15.49 15.32
C LYS A 58 -17.81 -16.55 15.19
N MET A 59 -16.76 -16.24 14.42
CA MET A 59 -15.63 -17.13 14.17
C MET A 59 -14.36 -16.59 14.79
N ASP A 60 -13.55 -17.49 15.36
CA ASP A 60 -12.18 -17.18 15.76
C ASP A 60 -11.23 -17.17 14.55
N LYS A 61 -10.15 -16.37 14.62
CA LYS A 61 -9.13 -16.27 13.56
C LYS A 61 -8.51 -17.64 13.23
N SER A 62 -8.39 -18.54 14.22
CA SER A 62 -7.86 -19.90 14.03
C SER A 62 -8.74 -20.83 13.19
N GLN A 63 -10.01 -20.47 12.97
CA GLN A 63 -10.96 -21.26 12.19
C GLN A 63 -10.94 -20.91 10.69
N ILE A 64 -10.11 -19.94 10.28
CA ILE A 64 -9.93 -19.55 8.88
C ILE A 64 -8.96 -20.54 8.24
N HIS A 65 -9.44 -21.28 7.24
CA HIS A 65 -8.64 -22.26 6.51
C HIS A 65 -7.83 -21.61 5.39
N ASP A 66 -8.42 -20.63 4.70
CA ASP A 66 -7.82 -19.99 3.54
C ASP A 66 -8.10 -18.48 3.55
N VAL A 67 -7.14 -17.71 3.01
CA VAL A 67 -7.27 -16.25 2.81
C VAL A 67 -7.07 -15.95 1.34
N VAL A 68 -8.10 -15.41 0.69
CA VAL A 68 -8.04 -15.00 -0.72
C VAL A 68 -7.80 -13.50 -0.78
N LEU A 69 -6.64 -13.10 -1.30
CA LEU A 69 -6.30 -11.70 -1.53
C LEU A 69 -6.71 -11.29 -2.96
N VAL A 70 -7.61 -10.31 -3.05
CA VAL A 70 -8.08 -9.76 -4.33
C VAL A 70 -7.88 -8.25 -4.38
N GLY A 71 -7.57 -7.75 -5.58
CA GLY A 71 -7.35 -6.33 -5.85
C GLY A 71 -5.88 -5.99 -6.13
N GLY A 72 -5.65 -4.92 -6.87
CA GLY A 72 -4.29 -4.53 -7.27
C GLY A 72 -3.40 -4.11 -6.10
N SER A 73 -3.99 -3.56 -5.03
CA SER A 73 -3.27 -3.03 -3.87
C SER A 73 -2.91 -4.09 -2.82
N THR A 74 -3.30 -5.35 -3.01
CA THR A 74 -2.86 -6.48 -2.18
C THR A 74 -1.55 -7.09 -2.67
N ARG A 75 -0.88 -6.45 -3.63
CA ARG A 75 0.37 -6.88 -4.27
C ARG A 75 1.60 -6.27 -3.62
#